data_AF-A0A1F6S030-F1
#
_entry.id   AF-A0A1F6S030-F1
#
_cell.length_a   1.000
_cell.length_b   1.000
_cell.length_c   1.000
_cell.angle_alpha   90.00
_cell.angle_beta   90.00
_cell.angle_gamma   90.00
#
_symmetry.space_group_name_H-M   'P 1'
#
loop_
_entity.id
_entity.type
_entity.pdbx_description
1 polymer ?
#
loop_
_entity_poly.entity_id
_entity_poly.type
_entity_poly.pdbx_seq_one_letter_code
_entity_poly.pdbx_strand_id
1 'polypeptide(L)'
;MSLNLLDVPKLKFTEQEFIKFLRAQGITVKTNTKARGNLGICFKNRIDVSKRVAKEKRLNVLAHEYAHKIHYDLERESFYKGGTLEKLFKTSETPIFQQELMKVTNFVDENSLFEKFLLRKTEIKKEIRDFENLIKKEYPEFKRTGIFTPINSFFKKHKSPARYLLQYDNVRISQPILGKEDFYSIKNLDKDFSQMPESLRVYIKLKSREREYKRLYRLKNKAENYYKKPTELFARFIEGFFIDKAKVQELAPMVYARFTELIEQKYYGNLKDLLILAGIDLE
;
A
#
# COMPACT_ATOMS: atom_id res chain seq x y z
N MET A 1 -49.45 33.50 9.54
CA MET A 1 -48.75 32.97 8.34
C MET A 1 -47.26 32.92 8.66
N SER A 2 -46.78 31.81 9.20
CA SER A 2 -45.33 31.59 9.35
C SER A 2 -44.77 31.21 7.98
N LEU A 3 -43.89 32.05 7.45
CA LEU A 3 -43.07 31.68 6.30
C LEU A 3 -42.22 30.48 6.72
N ASN A 4 -42.58 29.30 6.21
CA ASN A 4 -41.69 28.15 6.18
C ASN A 4 -40.43 28.59 5.42
N LEU A 5 -39.35 28.81 6.16
CA LEU A 5 -38.01 28.82 5.62
C LEU A 5 -37.78 27.46 4.99
N LEU A 6 -38.00 27.40 3.68
CA LEU A 6 -37.62 26.27 2.84
C LEU A 6 -36.16 25.93 3.16
N ASP A 7 -35.93 24.67 3.57
CA ASP A 7 -34.61 24.07 3.63
C ASP A 7 -33.95 24.26 2.27
N VAL A 8 -33.14 25.32 2.15
CA VAL A 8 -32.27 25.53 1.01
C VAL A 8 -31.33 24.32 1.00
N PRO A 9 -31.32 23.49 -0.06
CA PRO A 9 -30.39 22.37 -0.13
C PRO A 9 -28.98 22.96 -0.04
N LYS A 10 -28.25 22.67 1.04
CA LYS A 10 -26.82 23.01 1.11
C LYS A 10 -26.18 22.46 -0.16
N LEU A 11 -25.66 23.36 -1.00
CA LEU A 11 -24.99 22.99 -2.24
C LEU A 11 -23.91 21.97 -1.89
N LYS A 12 -24.08 20.73 -2.34
CA LYS A 12 -23.15 19.66 -2.02
C LYS A 12 -21.91 19.88 -2.87
N PHE A 13 -20.79 20.21 -2.23
CA PHE A 13 -19.50 20.40 -2.89
C PHE A 13 -19.18 19.24 -3.85
N THR A 14 -18.86 19.58 -5.10
CA THR A 14 -18.72 18.65 -6.22
C THR A 14 -17.29 18.56 -6.72
N GLU A 15 -16.99 17.48 -7.46
CA GLU A 15 -15.70 17.31 -8.13
C GLU A 15 -15.35 18.49 -9.05
N GLN A 16 -16.35 19.04 -9.75
CA GLN A 16 -16.15 20.14 -10.68
C GLN A 16 -15.77 21.44 -9.96
N GLU A 17 -16.38 21.71 -8.82
CA GLU A 17 -16.05 22.86 -7.97
C GLU A 17 -14.62 22.73 -7.42
N PHE A 18 -14.24 21.54 -6.96
CA PHE A 18 -12.86 21.28 -6.53
C PHE A 18 -11.86 21.49 -7.69
N ILE A 19 -12.13 20.95 -8.87
CA ILE A 19 -11.27 21.16 -10.05
C ILE A 19 -11.17 22.64 -10.42
N LYS A 20 -12.29 23.38 -10.37
CA LYS A 20 -12.30 24.83 -10.64
C LYS A 20 -11.44 25.58 -9.62
N PHE A 21 -11.57 25.24 -8.35
CA PHE A 21 -10.75 25.78 -7.26
C PHE A 21 -9.24 25.52 -7.47
N LEU A 22 -8.87 24.30 -7.84
CA LEU A 22 -7.46 23.95 -8.12
C LEU A 22 -6.92 24.72 -9.33
N ARG A 23 -7.70 24.83 -10.40
CA ARG A 23 -7.30 25.56 -11.62
C ARG A 23 -7.12 27.04 -11.38
N ALA A 24 -7.95 27.66 -10.53
CA ALA A 24 -7.81 29.06 -10.14
C ALA A 24 -6.46 29.35 -9.46
N GLN A 25 -5.82 28.34 -8.88
CA GLN A 25 -4.50 28.42 -8.27
C GLN A 25 -3.35 28.01 -9.21
N GLY A 26 -3.65 27.84 -10.50
CA GLY A 26 -2.65 27.42 -11.50
C GLY A 26 -2.32 25.93 -11.46
N ILE A 27 -3.12 25.09 -10.79
CA ILE A 27 -2.93 23.63 -10.78
C ILE A 27 -3.66 23.01 -11.96
N THR A 28 -2.93 22.29 -12.81
CA THR A 28 -3.50 21.53 -13.91
C THR A 28 -4.14 20.25 -13.38
N VAL A 29 -5.43 20.01 -13.69
CA VAL A 29 -6.13 18.79 -13.29
C VAL A 29 -6.60 17.97 -14.49
N LYS A 30 -6.25 16.68 -14.54
CA LYS A 30 -6.68 15.73 -15.59
C LYS A 30 -7.36 14.50 -14.98
N THR A 31 -8.60 14.22 -15.36
CA THR A 31 -9.44 13.23 -14.66
C THR A 31 -9.68 11.92 -15.40
N ASN A 32 -9.06 11.72 -16.57
CA ASN A 32 -9.24 10.53 -17.41
C ASN A 32 -7.90 9.87 -17.78
N THR A 33 -6.97 9.85 -16.84
CA THR A 33 -5.62 9.31 -17.08
C THR A 33 -5.48 7.88 -16.55
N LYS A 34 -4.31 7.27 -16.77
CA LYS A 34 -3.92 6.03 -16.07
C LYS A 34 -3.30 6.31 -14.70
N ALA A 35 -3.03 7.58 -14.33
CA ALA A 35 -2.31 8.01 -13.12
C ALA A 35 -1.11 7.10 -12.76
N ARG A 36 -0.37 6.65 -13.77
CA ARG A 36 0.76 5.70 -13.65
C ARG A 36 0.45 4.40 -12.88
N GLY A 37 -0.81 3.96 -12.89
CA GLY A 37 -1.28 2.76 -12.19
C GLY A 37 -1.95 3.04 -10.83
N ASN A 38 -1.89 4.27 -10.32
CA ASN A 38 -2.50 4.68 -9.05
C ASN A 38 -3.93 5.20 -9.23
N LEU A 39 -4.59 5.58 -8.12
CA LEU A 39 -5.89 6.26 -8.15
C LEU A 39 -5.74 7.75 -8.48
N GLY A 40 -4.73 8.40 -7.91
CA GLY A 40 -4.32 9.76 -8.21
C GLY A 40 -2.80 9.86 -8.31
N ILE A 41 -2.31 10.99 -8.83
CA ILE A 41 -0.92 11.40 -8.69
C ILE A 41 -0.78 12.92 -8.82
N CYS A 42 -0.09 13.52 -7.86
CA CYS A 42 0.42 14.88 -7.91
C CYS A 42 1.87 14.90 -8.44
N PHE A 43 2.14 15.75 -9.42
CA PHE A 43 3.47 16.06 -9.90
C PHE A 43 3.63 17.56 -10.07
N LYS A 44 4.28 18.21 -9.10
CA LYS A 44 4.44 19.68 -9.06
C LYS A 44 3.06 20.34 -9.23
N ASN A 45 2.85 21.19 -10.23
CA ASN A 45 1.57 21.89 -10.44
C ASN A 45 0.53 21.09 -11.23
N ARG A 46 0.58 19.75 -11.20
CA ARG A 46 -0.35 18.89 -11.94
C ARG A 46 -0.88 17.75 -11.08
N ILE A 47 -2.19 17.58 -11.09
CA ILE A 47 -2.90 16.46 -10.47
C ILE A 47 -3.58 15.64 -11.56
N ASP A 48 -3.29 14.35 -11.59
CA ASP A 48 -3.91 13.38 -12.48
C ASP A 48 -4.77 12.42 -11.66
N VAL A 49 -6.07 12.35 -11.94
CA VAL A 49 -6.99 11.35 -11.38
C VAL A 49 -7.22 10.25 -12.41
N SER A 50 -7.19 9.00 -11.94
CA SER A 50 -7.39 7.83 -12.78
C SER A 50 -8.84 7.67 -13.20
N LYS A 51 -9.06 7.27 -14.45
CA LYS A 51 -10.41 6.94 -14.95
C LYS A 51 -11.07 5.76 -14.24
N ARG A 52 -10.30 4.98 -13.47
CA ARG A 52 -10.78 3.82 -12.69
C ARG A 52 -11.33 4.20 -11.31
N VAL A 53 -11.14 5.45 -10.87
CA VAL A 53 -11.66 5.92 -9.58
C VAL A 53 -13.18 6.04 -9.67
N ALA A 54 -13.88 5.37 -8.76
CA ALA A 54 -15.33 5.48 -8.62
C ALA A 54 -15.73 6.93 -8.25
N LYS A 55 -16.87 7.41 -8.74
CA LYS A 55 -17.26 8.84 -8.67
C LYS A 55 -17.26 9.35 -7.23
N GLU A 56 -17.79 8.55 -6.32
CA GLU A 56 -17.91 8.83 -4.89
C GLU A 56 -16.56 9.00 -4.18
N LYS A 57 -15.47 8.42 -4.72
CA LYS A 57 -14.11 8.54 -4.14
C LYS A 57 -13.28 9.65 -4.76
N ARG A 58 -13.77 10.33 -5.79
CA ARG A 58 -12.97 11.31 -6.55
C ARG A 58 -12.59 12.53 -5.73
N LEU A 59 -13.50 13.01 -4.86
CA LEU A 59 -13.19 14.13 -3.96
C LEU A 59 -12.05 13.77 -3.01
N ASN A 60 -12.10 12.58 -2.41
CA ASN A 60 -11.07 12.07 -1.50
C ASN A 60 -9.70 11.99 -2.21
N VAL A 61 -9.68 11.44 -3.43
CA VAL A 61 -8.45 11.38 -4.23
C VAL A 61 -7.94 12.79 -4.56
N LEU A 62 -8.80 13.73 -4.94
CA LEU A 62 -8.38 15.12 -5.20
C LEU A 62 -7.82 15.79 -3.94
N ALA A 63 -8.44 15.58 -2.78
CA ALA A 63 -7.97 16.08 -1.49
C ALA A 63 -6.59 15.54 -1.13
N HIS A 64 -6.41 14.23 -1.29
CA HIS A 64 -5.14 13.53 -1.09
C HIS A 64 -4.03 14.11 -1.97
N GLU A 65 -4.27 14.23 -3.29
CA GLU A 65 -3.27 14.76 -4.22
C GLU A 65 -2.99 16.25 -4.02
N TYR A 66 -3.99 17.03 -3.59
CA TYR A 66 -3.79 18.43 -3.25
C TYR A 66 -2.98 18.61 -1.98
N ALA A 67 -3.14 17.74 -0.98
CA ALA A 67 -2.29 17.73 0.20
C ALA A 67 -0.82 17.43 -0.13
N HIS A 68 -0.56 16.51 -1.07
CA HIS A 68 0.80 16.34 -1.62
C HIS A 68 1.33 17.60 -2.31
N LYS A 69 0.47 18.35 -3.02
CA LYS A 69 0.85 19.64 -3.60
C LYS A 69 1.23 20.66 -2.52
N ILE A 70 0.43 20.80 -1.47
CA ILE A 70 0.69 21.71 -0.36
C ILE A 70 2.04 21.38 0.30
N HIS A 71 2.29 20.10 0.60
CA HIS A 71 3.59 19.71 1.16
C HIS A 71 4.74 19.99 0.20
N TYR A 72 4.56 19.79 -1.11
CA TYR A 72 5.57 20.18 -2.10
C TYR A 72 5.83 21.70 -2.14
N ASP A 73 4.84 22.53 -1.85
CA ASP A 73 5.04 23.99 -1.78
C ASP A 73 5.76 24.42 -0.50
N LEU A 74 5.48 23.77 0.63
CA LEU A 74 6.18 23.98 1.91
C LEU A 74 7.61 23.43 1.88
N GLU A 75 7.81 22.29 1.22
CA GLU A 75 9.06 21.56 1.17
C GLU A 75 9.24 20.91 -0.20
N ARG A 76 9.96 21.58 -1.11
CA ARG A 76 10.19 21.11 -2.49
C ARG A 76 10.80 19.72 -2.56
N GLU A 77 11.67 19.37 -1.62
CA GLU A 77 12.34 18.06 -1.58
C GLU A 77 11.42 16.91 -1.14
N SER A 78 10.23 17.21 -0.60
CA SER A 78 9.26 16.22 -0.14
C SER A 78 8.88 15.21 -1.24
N PHE A 79 8.89 15.66 -2.50
CA PHE A 79 8.61 14.82 -3.66
C PHE A 79 9.55 13.62 -3.80
N TYR A 80 10.83 13.74 -3.39
CA TYR A 80 11.82 12.67 -3.49
C TYR A 80 12.13 12.03 -2.13
N LYS A 81 12.20 12.84 -1.07
CA LYS A 81 12.61 12.41 0.27
C LYS A 81 11.44 12.02 1.18
N GLY A 82 10.19 12.28 0.78
CA GLY A 82 9.00 12.02 1.59
C GLY A 82 8.65 13.14 2.59
N GLY A 83 9.51 14.15 2.69
CA GLY A 83 9.35 15.35 3.51
C GLY A 83 9.44 15.09 5.01
N THR A 84 9.15 16.12 5.82
CA THR A 84 9.24 16.02 7.28
C THR A 84 7.99 16.54 8.00
N LEU A 85 7.67 15.97 9.17
CA LEU A 85 6.54 16.42 9.99
C LEU A 85 6.84 17.77 10.66
N GLU A 86 8.11 18.05 10.96
CA GLU A 86 8.57 19.32 11.51
C GLU A 86 8.19 20.48 10.60
N LYS A 87 8.33 20.32 9.27
CA LYS A 87 7.94 21.36 8.31
C LYS A 87 6.43 21.41 8.11
N LEU A 88 5.75 20.28 8.07
CA LEU A 88 4.30 20.25 7.91
C LEU A 88 3.57 20.92 9.09
N PHE A 89 4.00 20.67 10.32
CA PHE A 89 3.27 21.08 11.52
C PHE A 89 4.01 22.08 12.42
N LYS A 90 5.18 22.59 12.00
CA LYS A 90 6.03 23.49 12.78
C LYS A 90 6.17 23.04 14.24
N THR A 91 6.55 21.78 14.43
CA THR A 91 6.63 21.13 15.74
C THR A 91 7.88 20.26 15.86
N SER A 92 8.38 20.09 17.08
CA SER A 92 9.39 19.09 17.43
C SER A 92 8.77 17.78 17.94
N GLU A 93 7.46 17.74 18.20
CA GLU A 93 6.74 16.58 18.77
C GLU A 93 6.39 15.52 17.71
N THR A 94 7.31 15.25 16.79
CA THR A 94 7.04 14.40 15.63
C THR A 94 6.68 12.95 15.96
N PRO A 95 7.16 12.30 17.05
CA PRO A 95 6.72 10.95 17.39
C PRO A 95 5.23 10.86 17.74
N ILE A 96 4.68 11.85 18.45
CA ILE A 96 3.26 11.89 18.84
C ILE A 96 2.40 12.11 17.60
N PHE A 97 2.79 13.09 16.78
CA PHE A 97 2.11 13.43 15.54
C PHE A 97 2.09 12.23 14.58
N GLN A 98 3.22 11.53 14.44
CA GLN A 98 3.28 10.34 13.60
C GLN A 98 2.32 9.25 14.07
N GLN A 99 2.18 9.03 15.38
CA GLN A 99 1.24 8.02 15.91
C GLN A 99 -0.21 8.40 15.62
N GLU A 100 -0.60 9.65 15.85
CA GLU A 100 -1.93 10.16 15.57
C GLU A 100 -2.28 10.11 14.07
N LEU A 101 -1.36 10.57 13.21
CA LEU A 101 -1.54 10.51 11.76
C LEU A 101 -1.63 9.06 11.24
N MET A 102 -0.93 8.12 11.86
CA MET A 102 -1.06 6.69 11.53
C MET A 102 -2.45 6.15 11.91
N LYS A 103 -3.06 6.61 13.03
CA LYS A 103 -4.44 6.22 13.38
C LYS A 103 -5.43 6.73 12.33
N VAL A 104 -5.28 7.97 11.88
CA VAL A 104 -6.11 8.52 10.79
C VAL A 104 -5.87 7.77 9.48
N THR A 105 -4.62 7.43 9.17
CA THR A 105 -4.29 6.62 7.98
C THR A 105 -4.97 5.26 8.00
N ASN A 106 -4.99 4.58 9.15
CA ASN A 106 -5.70 3.30 9.34
C ASN A 106 -7.22 3.42 9.15
N PHE A 107 -7.79 4.55 9.56
CA PHE A 107 -9.22 4.86 9.35
C PHE A 107 -9.54 5.14 7.87
N VAL A 108 -8.69 5.91 7.18
CA VAL A 108 -8.91 6.33 5.78
C VAL A 108 -8.63 5.20 4.79
N ASP A 109 -7.60 4.40 5.03
CA ASP A 109 -7.18 3.29 4.15
C ASP A 109 -6.91 2.02 4.97
N GLU A 110 -7.92 1.16 5.07
CA GLU A 110 -7.85 -0.13 5.78
C GLU A 110 -6.68 -1.03 5.30
N ASN A 111 -6.17 -0.85 4.07
CA ASN A 111 -5.01 -1.64 3.61
C ASN A 111 -3.75 -1.37 4.44
N SER A 112 -3.66 -0.22 5.10
CA SER A 112 -2.56 0.12 6.01
C SER A 112 -2.57 -0.70 7.30
N LEU A 113 -3.67 -1.39 7.64
CA LEU A 113 -3.75 -2.37 8.72
C LEU A 113 -3.06 -3.70 8.38
N PHE A 114 -2.78 -3.94 7.09
CA PHE A 114 -2.12 -5.14 6.60
C PHE A 114 -2.81 -6.47 6.96
N GLU A 115 -4.13 -6.49 7.13
CA GLU A 115 -4.88 -7.68 7.53
C GLU A 115 -4.68 -8.87 6.58
N LYS A 116 -4.75 -8.63 5.26
CA LYS A 116 -4.48 -9.65 4.24
C LYS A 116 -3.08 -10.26 4.36
N PHE A 117 -2.10 -9.44 4.73
CA PHE A 117 -0.74 -9.91 4.99
C PHE A 117 -0.70 -10.78 6.25
N LEU A 118 -1.37 -10.37 7.33
CA LEU A 118 -1.41 -11.14 8.59
C LEU A 118 -2.07 -12.51 8.41
N LEU A 119 -3.17 -12.57 7.65
CA LEU A 119 -3.86 -13.81 7.30
C LEU A 119 -2.92 -14.73 6.50
N ARG A 120 -2.39 -14.25 5.36
CA ARG A 120 -1.53 -15.07 4.49
C ARG A 120 -0.23 -15.48 5.18
N LYS A 121 0.35 -14.62 6.02
CA LYS A 121 1.53 -14.93 6.85
C LYS A 121 1.26 -16.13 7.76
N THR A 122 0.06 -16.18 8.36
CA THR A 122 -0.33 -17.25 9.28
C THR A 122 -0.52 -18.57 8.54
N GLU A 123 -1.18 -18.53 7.39
CA GLU A 123 -1.33 -19.69 6.48
C GLU A 123 0.03 -20.24 6.05
N ILE A 124 0.91 -19.41 5.51
CA ILE A 124 2.24 -19.85 5.05
C ILE A 124 3.06 -20.45 6.20
N LYS A 125 2.99 -19.87 7.41
CA LYS A 125 3.66 -20.43 8.59
C LYS A 125 3.10 -21.80 9.01
N LYS A 126 1.81 -22.05 8.79
CA LYS A 126 1.20 -23.35 9.01
C LYS A 126 1.67 -24.34 7.95
N GLU A 127 1.54 -23.99 6.67
CA GLU A 127 1.99 -24.82 5.54
C GLU A 127 3.48 -25.22 5.66
N ILE A 128 4.36 -24.30 6.05
CA ILE A 128 5.78 -24.60 6.27
C ILE A 128 5.96 -25.65 7.39
N ARG A 129 5.23 -25.51 8.51
CA ARG A 129 5.30 -26.48 9.63
C ARG A 129 4.77 -27.85 9.21
N ASP A 130 3.68 -27.89 8.45
CA ASP A 130 3.10 -29.13 7.95
C ASP A 130 4.09 -29.84 7.01
N PHE A 131 4.75 -29.11 6.11
CA PHE A 131 5.81 -29.66 5.26
C PHE A 131 7.04 -30.13 6.04
N GLU A 132 7.48 -29.39 7.06
CA GLU A 132 8.57 -29.83 7.95
C GLU A 132 8.25 -31.16 8.61
N ASN A 133 7.03 -31.31 9.14
CA ASN A 133 6.58 -32.55 9.77
C ASN A 133 6.52 -33.71 8.79
N LEU A 134 6.06 -33.48 7.55
CA LEU A 134 6.03 -34.50 6.51
C LEU A 134 7.43 -34.97 6.12
N ILE A 135 8.39 -34.06 5.97
CA ILE A 135 9.79 -34.42 5.66
C ILE A 135 10.40 -35.22 6.81
N LYS A 136 10.11 -34.83 8.06
CA LYS A 136 10.63 -35.49 9.26
C LYS A 136 10.16 -36.92 9.47
N LYS A 137 9.05 -37.33 8.83
CA LYS A 137 8.62 -38.75 8.85
C LYS A 137 9.68 -39.67 8.25
N GLU A 138 10.37 -39.23 7.20
CA GLU A 138 11.45 -39.99 6.55
C GLU A 138 12.84 -39.52 6.99
N TYR A 139 12.98 -38.25 7.37
CA TYR A 139 14.25 -37.64 7.78
C TYR A 139 14.12 -36.93 9.15
N PRO A 140 14.13 -37.65 10.28
CA PRO A 140 13.89 -37.08 11.61
C PRO A 140 14.81 -35.90 11.98
N GLU A 141 16.07 -35.96 11.53
CA GLU A 141 17.09 -34.93 11.76
C GLU A 141 16.97 -33.70 10.84
N PHE A 142 15.92 -33.62 10.01
CA PHE A 142 15.73 -32.50 9.10
C PHE A 142 15.61 -31.16 9.84
N LYS A 143 16.44 -30.20 9.41
CA LYS A 143 16.41 -28.80 9.87
C LYS A 143 16.24 -27.86 8.68
N ARG A 144 15.25 -26.97 8.74
CA ARG A 144 14.92 -26.01 7.66
C ARG A 144 16.07 -25.08 7.28
N THR A 145 16.83 -24.63 8.27
CA THR A 145 17.96 -23.70 8.07
C THR A 145 19.24 -24.41 7.61
N GLY A 146 19.28 -25.74 7.69
CA GLY A 146 20.44 -26.55 7.33
C GLY A 146 20.47 -26.96 5.86
N ILE A 147 21.60 -27.52 5.46
CA ILE A 147 21.74 -28.19 4.16
C ILE A 147 20.96 -29.51 4.23
N PHE A 148 20.05 -29.72 3.27
CA PHE A 148 19.33 -30.97 3.14
C PHE A 148 20.01 -31.87 2.11
N THR A 149 21.03 -32.62 2.55
CA THR A 149 21.86 -33.47 1.67
C THR A 149 21.07 -34.46 0.81
N PRO A 150 19.98 -35.11 1.29
CA PRO A 150 19.19 -36.03 0.47
C PRO A 150 18.70 -35.45 -0.87
N ILE A 151 18.26 -34.19 -0.87
CA ILE A 151 17.80 -33.55 -2.12
C ILE A 151 18.95 -33.33 -3.11
N ASN A 152 20.15 -33.02 -2.61
CA ASN A 152 21.34 -32.78 -3.42
C ASN A 152 21.83 -34.08 -4.05
N SER A 153 21.88 -35.15 -3.25
CA SER A 153 22.24 -36.49 -3.72
C SER A 153 21.26 -36.99 -4.80
N PHE A 154 19.96 -36.77 -4.62
CA PHE A 154 18.95 -37.11 -5.62
C PHE A 154 19.20 -36.39 -6.95
N PHE A 155 19.39 -35.07 -6.93
CA PHE A 155 19.61 -34.31 -8.18
C PHE A 155 20.95 -34.62 -8.86
N LYS A 156 21.99 -34.98 -8.10
CA LYS A 156 23.25 -35.45 -8.67
C LYS A 156 23.08 -36.78 -9.41
N LYS A 157 22.32 -37.73 -8.84
CA LYS A 157 22.08 -39.06 -9.42
C LYS A 157 21.12 -39.03 -10.60
N HIS A 158 19.98 -38.36 -10.45
CA HIS A 158 18.86 -38.44 -11.40
C HIS A 158 18.83 -37.29 -12.42
N LYS A 159 19.64 -36.24 -12.24
CA LYS A 159 19.70 -35.05 -13.12
C LYS A 159 18.31 -34.44 -13.43
N SER A 160 17.38 -34.52 -12.47
CA SER A 160 15.99 -34.11 -12.67
C SER A 160 15.85 -32.58 -12.83
N PRO A 161 15.00 -32.09 -13.75
CA PRO A 161 14.75 -30.65 -13.91
C PRO A 161 14.00 -30.03 -12.73
N ALA A 162 13.40 -30.82 -11.84
CA ALA A 162 12.81 -30.32 -10.60
C ALA A 162 13.79 -29.55 -9.70
N ARG A 163 15.11 -29.70 -9.89
CA ARG A 163 16.13 -28.91 -9.18
C ARG A 163 15.93 -27.41 -9.33
N TYR A 164 15.43 -26.95 -10.48
CA TYR A 164 15.18 -25.53 -10.73
C TYR A 164 14.02 -25.00 -9.88
N LEU A 165 13.09 -25.88 -9.46
CA LEU A 165 11.97 -25.52 -8.59
C LEU A 165 12.41 -25.25 -7.13
N LEU A 166 13.65 -25.59 -6.77
CA LEU A 166 14.27 -25.13 -5.51
C LEU A 166 14.52 -23.63 -5.48
N GLN A 167 14.56 -22.97 -6.64
CA GLN A 167 14.81 -21.52 -6.76
C GLN A 167 13.60 -20.76 -7.29
N TYR A 168 12.80 -21.38 -8.15
CA TYR A 168 11.69 -20.74 -8.84
C TYR A 168 10.38 -21.52 -8.67
N ASP A 169 9.24 -20.84 -8.73
CA ASP A 169 7.93 -21.53 -8.65
C ASP A 169 7.43 -22.04 -10.00
N ASN A 170 7.89 -21.39 -11.08
CA ASN A 170 7.59 -21.74 -12.47
C ASN A 170 8.88 -21.60 -13.27
N VAL A 171 9.19 -22.59 -14.10
CA VAL A 171 10.41 -22.62 -14.90
C VAL A 171 10.06 -23.07 -16.32
N ARG A 172 10.57 -22.33 -17.30
CA ARG A 172 10.63 -22.75 -18.69
C ARG A 172 12.06 -23.15 -19.00
N ILE A 173 12.25 -24.36 -19.53
CA ILE A 173 13.56 -24.90 -19.91
C ILE A 173 13.56 -25.09 -21.42
N SER A 174 14.41 -24.35 -22.11
CA SER A 174 14.61 -24.49 -23.55
C SER A 174 15.80 -25.40 -23.82
N GLN A 175 15.60 -26.48 -24.58
CA GLN A 175 16.68 -27.38 -24.97
C GLN A 175 17.36 -26.88 -26.25
N PRO A 176 18.68 -26.56 -26.24
CA PRO A 176 19.35 -25.87 -27.35
C PRO A 176 19.31 -26.60 -28.70
N ILE A 177 19.22 -27.94 -28.68
CA ILE A 177 19.44 -28.77 -29.88
C ILE A 177 18.12 -29.13 -30.59
N LEU A 178 16.99 -29.09 -29.89
CA LEU A 178 15.68 -29.53 -30.41
C LEU A 178 14.64 -28.41 -30.44
N GLY A 179 14.95 -27.22 -29.93
CA GLY A 179 13.99 -26.11 -29.80
C GLY A 179 12.79 -26.42 -28.88
N LYS A 180 12.81 -27.58 -28.20
CA LYS A 180 11.73 -28.02 -27.33
C LYS A 180 11.75 -27.21 -26.03
N GLU A 181 10.58 -26.70 -25.66
CA GLU A 181 10.36 -25.99 -24.41
C GLU A 181 9.58 -26.89 -23.44
N ASP A 182 10.18 -27.18 -22.29
CA ASP A 182 9.51 -27.87 -21.20
C ASP A 182 9.13 -26.86 -20.11
N PHE A 183 7.92 -27.01 -19.56
CA PHE A 183 7.36 -26.13 -18.53
C PHE A 183 7.12 -26.90 -17.25
N TYR A 184 7.73 -26.44 -16.15
CA TYR A 184 7.57 -27.05 -14.83
C TYR A 184 7.07 -26.01 -13.83
N SER A 185 6.21 -26.45 -12.91
CA SER A 185 5.70 -25.59 -11.84
C SER A 185 5.57 -26.34 -10.52
N ILE A 186 5.61 -25.59 -9.42
CA ILE A 186 5.29 -26.13 -8.08
C ILE A 186 3.85 -26.68 -8.04
N LYS A 187 2.92 -26.07 -8.80
CA LYS A 187 1.51 -26.49 -8.86
C LYS A 187 1.35 -27.91 -9.40
N ASN A 188 2.16 -28.29 -10.39
CA ASN A 188 2.08 -29.60 -11.03
C ASN A 188 3.15 -30.57 -10.51
N LEU A 189 3.92 -30.20 -9.48
CA LEU A 189 5.11 -30.93 -9.02
C LEU A 189 4.83 -32.42 -8.76
N ASP A 190 3.71 -32.76 -8.13
CA ASP A 190 3.39 -34.16 -7.81
C ASP A 190 3.05 -34.98 -9.06
N LYS A 191 2.43 -34.34 -10.06
CA LYS A 191 2.09 -34.98 -11.34
C LYS A 191 3.33 -35.15 -12.20
N ASP A 192 4.08 -34.06 -12.38
CA ASP A 192 5.23 -34.00 -13.31
C ASP A 192 6.43 -34.80 -12.78
N PHE A 193 6.51 -35.01 -11.45
CA PHE A 193 7.60 -35.73 -10.78
C PHE A 193 7.07 -36.82 -9.84
N SER A 194 6.09 -37.59 -10.29
CA SER A 194 5.46 -38.68 -9.50
C SER A 194 6.46 -39.73 -9.01
N GLN A 195 7.52 -39.98 -9.77
CA GLN A 195 8.61 -40.92 -9.44
C GLN A 195 9.60 -40.40 -8.37
N MET A 196 9.56 -39.10 -8.05
CA MET A 196 10.38 -38.55 -6.97
C MET A 196 9.81 -39.01 -5.60
N PRO A 197 10.64 -39.27 -4.58
CA PRO A 197 10.14 -39.49 -3.23
C PRO A 197 9.28 -38.31 -2.74
N GLU A 198 8.21 -38.61 -2.02
CA GLU A 198 7.26 -37.58 -1.56
C GLU A 198 7.95 -36.55 -0.66
N SER A 199 8.76 -36.99 0.29
CA SER A 199 9.56 -36.13 1.17
C SER A 199 10.41 -35.10 0.41
N LEU A 200 10.99 -35.50 -0.73
CA LEU A 200 11.78 -34.60 -1.59
C LEU A 200 10.90 -33.61 -2.36
N ARG A 201 9.72 -34.03 -2.87
CA ARG A 201 8.75 -33.09 -3.46
C ARG A 201 8.22 -32.09 -2.43
N VAL A 202 7.92 -32.56 -1.22
CA VAL A 202 7.49 -31.71 -0.10
C VAL A 202 8.57 -30.71 0.27
N TYR A 203 9.85 -31.11 0.28
CA TYR A 203 10.96 -30.17 0.48
C TYR A 203 10.97 -29.03 -0.57
N ILE A 204 10.74 -29.35 -1.85
CA ILE A 204 10.64 -28.33 -2.91
C ILE A 204 9.47 -27.36 -2.64
N LYS A 205 8.30 -27.88 -2.26
CA LYS A 205 7.14 -27.05 -1.86
C LYS A 205 7.44 -26.17 -0.66
N LEU A 206 8.17 -26.69 0.33
CA LEU A 206 8.64 -25.92 1.48
C LEU A 206 9.50 -24.73 1.05
N LYS A 207 10.48 -24.93 0.16
CA LYS A 207 11.32 -23.82 -0.35
C LYS A 207 10.49 -22.78 -1.10
N SER A 208 9.46 -23.20 -1.84
CA SER A 208 8.50 -22.27 -2.48
C SER A 208 7.79 -21.39 -1.46
N ARG A 209 7.27 -21.98 -0.37
CA ARG A 209 6.63 -21.21 0.72
C ARG A 209 7.57 -20.29 1.47
N GLU A 210 8.82 -20.69 1.70
CA GLU A 210 9.82 -19.77 2.26
C GLU A 210 10.08 -18.55 1.37
N ARG A 211 10.15 -18.75 0.04
CA ARG A 211 10.29 -17.64 -0.91
C ARG A 211 9.06 -16.73 -0.91
N GLU A 212 7.87 -17.31 -0.90
CA GLU A 212 6.62 -16.55 -0.80
C GLU A 212 6.58 -15.72 0.49
N TYR A 213 6.95 -16.30 1.63
CA TYR A 213 7.03 -15.61 2.92
C TYR A 213 7.97 -14.40 2.85
N LYS A 214 9.18 -14.58 2.30
CA LYS A 214 10.16 -13.49 2.12
C LYS A 214 9.62 -12.40 1.19
N ARG A 215 9.00 -12.78 0.08
CA ARG A 215 8.39 -11.84 -0.87
C ARG A 215 7.27 -11.04 -0.22
N LEU A 216 6.41 -11.71 0.54
CA LEU A 216 5.28 -11.12 1.26
C LEU A 216 5.77 -10.06 2.27
N TYR A 217 6.80 -10.37 3.06
CA TYR A 217 7.44 -9.41 3.97
C TYR A 217 8.05 -8.22 3.25
N ARG A 218 8.76 -8.44 2.13
CA ARG A 218 9.34 -7.36 1.32
C ARG A 218 8.25 -6.39 0.82
N LEU A 219 7.11 -6.93 0.35
CA LEU A 219 5.98 -6.13 -0.10
C LEU A 219 5.35 -5.35 1.06
N LYS A 220 5.13 -5.99 2.21
CA LYS A 220 4.62 -5.33 3.42
C LYS A 220 5.54 -4.19 3.87
N ASN A 221 6.84 -4.43 3.97
CA ASN A 221 7.81 -3.41 4.41
C ASN A 221 7.85 -2.23 3.43
N LYS A 222 7.77 -2.50 2.11
CA LYS A 222 7.68 -1.43 1.11
C LYS A 222 6.42 -0.57 1.32
N ALA A 223 5.28 -1.20 1.55
CA ALA A 223 4.01 -0.51 1.76
C ALA A 223 3.99 0.23 3.11
N GLU A 224 4.50 -0.37 4.18
CA GLU A 224 4.62 0.26 5.49
C GLU A 224 5.52 1.50 5.44
N ASN A 225 6.67 1.39 4.77
CA ASN A 225 7.55 2.55 4.55
C ASN A 225 6.89 3.64 3.71
N TYR A 226 5.92 3.31 2.86
CA TYR A 226 5.12 4.29 2.14
C TYR A 226 4.13 5.00 3.06
N TYR A 227 3.31 4.25 3.82
CA TYR A 227 2.32 4.83 4.74
C TYR A 227 2.96 5.65 5.87
N LYS A 228 4.20 5.35 6.26
CA LYS A 228 4.94 6.11 7.28
C LYS A 228 5.58 7.40 6.77
N LYS A 229 5.51 7.71 5.47
CA LYS A 229 6.09 8.95 4.92
C LYS A 229 5.29 10.17 5.41
N PRO A 230 5.94 11.26 5.85
CA PRO A 230 5.23 12.48 6.26
C PRO A 230 4.28 13.03 5.20
N THR A 231 4.70 13.03 3.93
CA THR A 231 3.85 13.36 2.76
C THR A 231 2.56 12.55 2.68
N GLU A 232 2.65 11.23 2.89
CA GLU A 232 1.51 10.32 2.83
C GLU A 232 0.61 10.50 4.06
N LEU A 233 1.21 10.59 5.24
CA LEU A 233 0.49 10.83 6.49
C LEU A 233 -0.35 12.11 6.43
N PHE A 234 0.24 13.20 5.94
CA PHE A 234 -0.48 14.46 5.74
C PHE A 234 -1.58 14.33 4.69
N ALA A 235 -1.31 13.65 3.57
CA ALA A 235 -2.32 13.46 2.54
C ALA A 235 -3.52 12.65 3.03
N ARG A 236 -3.29 11.60 3.83
CA ARG A 236 -4.35 10.83 4.48
C ARG A 236 -5.10 11.62 5.54
N PHE A 237 -4.40 12.48 6.28
CA PHE A 237 -5.05 13.38 7.23
C PHE A 237 -6.03 14.35 6.54
N ILE A 238 -5.60 14.99 5.44
CA ILE A 238 -6.49 15.87 4.66
C ILE A 238 -7.63 15.09 3.99
N GLU A 239 -7.33 13.91 3.42
CA GLU A 239 -8.35 13.01 2.86
C GLU A 239 -9.42 12.66 3.91
N GLY A 240 -9.01 12.42 5.16
CA GLY A 240 -9.90 12.11 6.28
C GLY A 240 -10.96 13.18 6.54
N PHE A 241 -10.66 14.47 6.34
CA PHE A 241 -11.67 15.54 6.52
C PHE A 241 -12.83 15.44 5.53
N PHE A 242 -12.59 14.92 4.33
CA PHE A 242 -13.62 14.69 3.32
C PHE A 242 -14.40 13.40 3.55
N ILE A 243 -13.95 12.55 4.48
CA ILE A 243 -14.64 11.33 4.90
C ILE A 243 -15.44 11.60 6.18
N ASP A 244 -14.77 11.99 7.26
CA ASP A 244 -15.35 12.27 8.57
C ASP A 244 -14.39 13.13 9.41
N LYS A 245 -14.66 14.45 9.47
CA LYS A 245 -13.91 15.40 10.30
C LYS A 245 -13.91 15.01 11.78
N ALA A 246 -15.06 14.64 12.33
CA ALA A 246 -15.19 14.35 13.75
C ALA A 246 -14.32 13.16 14.14
N LYS A 247 -14.27 12.13 13.27
CA LYS A 247 -13.39 10.99 13.48
C LYS A 247 -11.91 11.35 13.39
N VAL A 248 -11.54 12.22 12.45
CA VAL A 248 -10.15 12.73 12.36
C VAL A 248 -9.75 13.45 13.65
N GLN A 249 -10.59 14.33 14.17
CA GLN A 249 -10.34 15.06 15.42
C GLN A 249 -10.22 14.12 16.64
N GLU A 250 -11.06 13.09 16.72
CA GLU A 250 -10.99 12.07 17.78
C GLU A 250 -9.69 11.27 17.73
N LEU A 251 -9.26 10.87 16.52
CA LEU A 251 -8.09 10.01 16.33
C LEU A 251 -6.76 10.74 16.45
N ALA A 252 -6.76 12.04 16.14
CA ALA A 252 -5.55 12.86 16.05
C ALA A 252 -5.74 14.25 16.69
N PRO A 253 -6.08 14.34 17.99
CA PRO A 253 -6.43 15.61 18.63
C PRO A 253 -5.28 16.62 18.67
N MET A 254 -4.04 16.19 18.91
CA MET A 254 -2.89 17.09 18.97
C MET A 254 -2.52 17.62 17.57
N VAL A 255 -2.53 16.73 16.58
CA VAL A 255 -2.33 17.09 15.16
C VAL A 255 -3.44 18.02 14.69
N TYR A 256 -4.70 17.73 15.02
CA TYR A 256 -5.85 18.54 14.66
C TYR A 256 -5.74 19.95 15.24
N ALA A 257 -5.48 20.08 16.55
CA ALA A 257 -5.33 21.38 17.20
C ALA A 257 -4.23 22.22 16.52
N ARG A 258 -3.05 21.61 16.31
CA ARG A 258 -1.93 22.29 15.65
C ARG A 258 -2.22 22.62 14.19
N PHE A 259 -2.91 21.75 13.48
CA PHE A 259 -3.33 21.99 12.10
C PHE A 259 -4.26 23.20 12.02
N THR A 260 -5.25 23.30 12.90
CA THR A 260 -6.19 24.42 12.97
C THR A 260 -5.47 25.73 13.28
N GLU A 261 -4.52 25.76 14.22
CA GLU A 261 -3.70 26.97 14.44
C GLU A 261 -2.96 27.43 13.17
N LEU A 262 -2.36 26.49 12.46
CA LEU A 262 -1.54 26.78 11.27
C LEU A 262 -2.40 27.15 10.05
N ILE A 263 -3.60 26.57 9.92
CA ILE A 263 -4.50 26.89 8.82
C ILE A 263 -5.05 28.31 8.96
N GLU A 264 -5.33 28.76 10.18
CA GLU A 264 -5.71 30.14 10.49
C GLU A 264 -4.59 31.14 10.13
N GLN A 265 -3.34 30.74 10.36
CA GLN A 265 -2.16 31.50 9.96
C GLN A 265 -1.85 31.43 8.45
N LYS A 266 -2.76 30.86 7.64
CA LYS A 266 -2.59 30.65 6.18
C LYS A 266 -1.35 29.83 5.82
N TYR A 267 -0.86 28.98 6.73
CA TYR A 267 0.37 28.24 6.51
C TYR A 267 0.26 27.24 5.34
N TYR A 268 -0.91 26.64 5.16
CA TYR A 268 -1.19 25.67 4.10
C TYR A 268 -1.76 26.31 2.81
N GLY A 269 -1.48 27.60 2.58
CA GLY A 269 -2.01 28.34 1.45
C GLY A 269 -3.54 28.43 1.48
N ASN A 270 -4.20 28.13 0.36
CA ASN A 270 -5.66 28.26 0.23
C ASN A 270 -6.42 27.02 0.74
N LEU A 271 -5.80 26.13 1.53
CA LEU A 271 -6.48 24.95 2.05
C LEU A 271 -7.71 25.31 2.90
N LYS A 272 -7.66 26.40 3.68
CA LYS A 272 -8.82 26.87 4.45
C LYS A 272 -10.02 27.17 3.55
N ASP A 273 -9.79 27.90 2.47
CA ASP A 273 -10.83 28.29 1.52
C ASP A 273 -11.48 27.06 0.86
N LEU A 274 -10.68 26.02 0.57
CA LEU A 274 -11.19 24.74 0.07
C LEU A 274 -12.11 24.06 1.08
N LEU A 275 -11.71 23.99 2.34
CA LEU A 275 -12.49 23.33 3.39
C LEU A 275 -13.82 24.07 3.62
N ILE A 276 -13.79 25.40 3.66
CA ILE A 276 -15.00 26.24 3.72
C ILE A 276 -15.91 25.98 2.52
N LEU A 277 -15.35 25.98 1.30
CA LEU A 277 -16.11 25.69 0.08
C LEU A 277 -16.70 24.27 0.10
N ALA A 278 -16.02 23.32 0.74
CA ALA A 278 -16.50 21.97 0.95
C ALA A 278 -17.53 21.82 2.08
N GLY A 279 -17.83 22.89 2.81
CA GLY A 279 -18.70 22.88 3.99
C GLY A 279 -18.08 22.18 5.20
N ILE A 280 -16.75 22.06 5.24
CA ILE A 280 -15.98 21.49 6.34
C ILE A 280 -15.55 22.65 7.23
N ASP A 281 -16.32 22.89 8.28
CA ASP A 281 -15.97 23.84 9.34
C ASP A 281 -14.88 23.24 10.23
N LEU A 282 -13.88 24.01 10.64
CA LEU A 282 -12.81 23.57 11.55
C LEU A 282 -13.01 24.08 12.97
N GLU A 283 -13.96 25.00 13.18
CA GLU A 283 -14.43 25.42 14.50
C GLU A 283 -15.27 24.32 15.19
#